data_AF-A0A2I1HTL6-F1
#
_entry.id   AF-A0A2I1HTL6-F1
#
_cell.length_a   1.000
_cell.length_b   1.000
_cell.length_c   1.000
_cell.angle_alpha   90.00
_cell.angle_beta   90.00
_cell.angle_gamma   90.00
#
_symmetry.space_group_name_H-M   'P 1'
#
loop_
_entity.id
_entity.type
_entity.pdbx_description
1 polymer ?
#
loop_
_entity_poly.entity_id
_entity_poly.type
_entity_poly.pdbx_seq_one_letter_code
_entity_poly.pdbx_strand_id
1 'polypeptide(L)'
;MINFVEIHNYPEKPIIEYSETGQSYTYNIIEEGNYSPVAYLKYTKRQNGFQIPDNYEIKTSWGKPKKRHLVRYIIKYVNNNPIYWVCYGNNYQYQIKSEKSYSDAVSLYAKALDPEIKTRHSGLYIFGFQLEILQ
;
A
#
# COMPACT_ATOMS: atom_id res chain seq x y z
N MET A 1 3.20 -3.76 23.97
CA MET A 1 2.88 -2.54 23.20
C MET A 1 3.74 -2.55 21.97
N ILE A 2 3.12 -2.55 20.79
CA ILE A 2 3.87 -2.35 19.55
C ILE A 2 4.03 -0.83 19.42
N ASN A 3 5.26 -0.35 19.57
CA ASN A 3 5.56 1.06 19.39
C ASN A 3 5.88 1.27 17.90
N PHE A 4 4.98 1.93 17.19
CA PHE A 4 5.28 2.50 15.89
C PHE A 4 5.56 4.00 16.04
N VAL A 5 6.24 4.57 15.07
CA VAL A 5 6.47 6.02 14.96
C VAL A 5 5.99 6.45 13.58
N GLU A 6 5.06 7.39 13.55
CA GLU A 6 4.54 8.03 12.35
C GLU A 6 4.89 9.53 12.39
N ILE A 7 5.62 10.02 11.40
CA ILE A 7 6.08 11.40 11.30
C ILE A 7 5.60 11.98 9.97
N HIS A 8 4.82 13.06 10.03
CA HIS A 8 4.31 13.74 8.84
C HIS A 8 4.02 15.22 9.12
N ASN A 9 3.82 15.97 8.03
CA ASN A 9 3.16 17.28 8.05
C ASN A 9 2.01 17.29 7.03
N TYR A 10 1.36 16.14 6.83
CA TYR A 10 0.22 15.99 5.93
C TYR A 10 -0.99 16.82 6.42
N PRO A 11 -1.74 17.50 5.53
CA PRO A 11 -1.65 17.46 4.07
C PRO A 11 -0.67 18.48 3.44
N GLU A 12 0.03 19.31 4.21
CA GLU A 12 0.99 20.31 3.67
C GLU A 12 2.13 19.63 2.90
N LYS A 13 2.62 18.49 3.38
CA LYS A 13 3.57 17.63 2.67
C LYS A 13 2.95 16.25 2.44
N PRO A 14 3.05 15.69 1.21
CA PRO A 14 2.48 14.37 0.90
C PRO A 14 3.34 13.20 1.44
N ILE A 15 4.35 13.48 2.25
CA ILE A 15 5.31 12.48 2.72
C ILE A 15 4.97 12.08 4.15
N ILE A 16 4.82 10.78 4.37
CA ILE A 16 4.64 10.17 5.69
C ILE A 16 5.77 9.17 5.91
N GLU A 17 6.51 9.35 6.99
CA GLU A 17 7.53 8.41 7.44
C GLU A 17 6.95 7.53 8.53
N TYR A 18 7.06 6.21 8.36
CA TYR A 18 6.54 5.23 9.31
C TYR A 18 7.64 4.26 9.69
N SER A 19 7.77 3.94 10.97
CA SER A 19 8.68 2.89 11.42
C SER A 19 8.06 2.02 12.50
N GLU A 20 8.26 0.72 12.38
CA GLU A 20 7.77 -0.28 13.32
C GLU A 20 8.71 -1.49 13.32
N THR A 21 9.07 -2.00 14.50
CA THR A 21 9.85 -3.24 14.66
C THR A 21 11.15 -3.31 13.82
N GLY A 22 11.85 -2.17 13.65
CA GLY A 22 13.11 -2.08 12.89
C GLY A 22 12.95 -2.00 11.37
N GLN A 23 11.71 -1.89 10.88
CA GLN A 23 11.40 -1.66 9.48
C GLN A 23 10.87 -0.23 9.31
N SER A 24 11.43 0.51 8.36
CA SER A 24 10.99 1.87 8.02
C SER A 24 10.43 1.91 6.60
N TYR A 25 9.38 2.70 6.44
CA TYR A 25 8.69 2.96 5.20
C TYR A 25 8.57 4.47 5.01
N THR A 26 8.71 4.91 3.77
CA THR A 26 8.35 6.26 3.35
C THR A 26 7.23 6.16 2.34
N TYR A 27 6.11 6.80 2.64
CA TYR A 27 4.96 6.94 1.77
C TYR A 27 4.97 8.32 1.16
N ASN A 28 4.73 8.39 -0.14
CA ASN A 28 4.41 9.62 -0.84
C ASN A 28 2.98 9.47 -1.36
N ILE A 29 2.06 10.21 -0.74
CA ILE A 29 0.64 10.22 -1.05
C ILE A 29 0.43 11.04 -2.32
N ILE A 30 0.00 10.36 -3.38
CA ILE A 30 -0.30 11.02 -4.66
C ILE A 30 -1.79 11.38 -4.70
N GLU A 31 -2.63 10.42 -4.30
CA GLU A 31 -4.06 10.59 -4.16
C GLU A 31 -4.54 9.76 -2.97
N GLU A 32 -5.12 10.40 -1.96
CA GLU A 32 -5.72 9.68 -0.81
C GLU A 32 -7.01 8.93 -1.20
N GLY A 33 -7.59 9.29 -2.34
CA GLY A 33 -8.81 8.71 -2.83
C GLY A 33 -10.04 9.14 -2.03
N ASN A 34 -11.17 8.52 -2.36
CA ASN A 34 -12.45 8.75 -1.73
C ASN A 34 -12.88 7.51 -0.97
N TYR A 35 -13.23 7.70 0.29
CA TYR A 35 -13.84 6.70 1.13
C TYR A 35 -15.35 6.66 0.80
N SER A 36 -15.72 5.82 -0.18
CA SER A 36 -17.06 5.77 -0.78
C SER A 36 -18.23 5.69 0.22
N PRO A 37 -19.43 6.21 -0.16
CA PRO A 37 -20.65 5.99 0.60
C PRO A 37 -21.05 4.50 0.66
N VAL A 38 -21.79 4.16 1.72
CA VAL A 38 -21.91 2.83 2.36
C VAL A 38 -22.17 1.61 1.45
N ALA A 39 -22.75 1.79 0.27
CA ALA A 39 -23.33 0.69 -0.53
C ALA A 39 -22.33 -0.36 -1.05
N TYR A 40 -21.04 -0.04 -1.19
CA TYR A 40 -20.03 -0.98 -1.69
C TYR A 40 -18.71 -0.94 -0.92
N LEU A 41 -18.74 -0.45 0.32
CA LEU A 41 -17.59 -0.43 1.24
C LEU A 41 -16.92 -1.79 1.33
N LYS A 42 -15.61 -1.82 1.05
CA LYS A 42 -14.74 -2.96 1.34
C LYS A 42 -13.77 -2.57 2.45
N TYR A 43 -13.50 -3.54 3.31
CA TYR A 43 -12.56 -3.42 4.41
C TYR A 43 -11.47 -4.49 4.29
N THR A 44 -10.30 -4.20 4.85
CA THR A 44 -9.26 -5.22 4.99
C THR A 44 -9.72 -6.35 5.92
N LYS A 45 -9.28 -7.60 5.69
CA LYS A 45 -9.77 -8.81 6.38
C LYS A 45 -9.26 -9.00 7.83
N ARG A 46 -9.11 -7.95 8.64
CA ARG A 46 -8.68 -8.02 10.05
C ARG A 46 -9.78 -7.55 11.00
N GLN A 47 -9.70 -7.91 12.29
CA GLN A 47 -10.49 -7.23 13.33
C GLN A 47 -10.13 -5.74 13.28
N ASN A 48 -11.13 -4.85 13.21
CA ASN A 48 -10.97 -3.42 12.93
C ASN A 48 -10.26 -3.14 11.60
N GLY A 49 -10.65 -3.86 10.55
CA GLY A 49 -10.08 -3.66 9.22
C GLY A 49 -10.25 -2.24 8.70
N PHE A 50 -9.20 -1.71 8.09
CA PHE A 50 -9.18 -0.39 7.44
C PHE A 50 -10.10 -0.35 6.23
N GLN A 51 -10.74 0.80 6.00
CA GLN A 51 -11.55 1.04 4.81
C GLN A 51 -10.66 1.08 3.57
N ILE A 52 -11.13 0.54 2.45
CA ILE A 52 -10.38 0.55 1.19
C ILE A 52 -10.85 1.74 0.34
N PRO A 53 -10.02 2.78 0.16
CA PRO A 53 -10.36 3.97 -0.63
C PRO A 53 -10.46 3.67 -2.13
N ASP A 54 -11.32 4.42 -2.83
CA ASP A 54 -11.38 4.48 -4.29
C ASP A 54 -10.49 5.59 -4.84
N ASN A 55 -9.87 5.40 -6.00
CA ASN A 55 -8.88 6.30 -6.59
C ASN A 55 -7.70 6.61 -5.66
N TYR A 56 -7.31 5.63 -4.85
CA TYR A 56 -6.12 5.73 -4.00
C TYR A 56 -4.86 5.52 -4.82
N GLU A 57 -3.86 6.36 -4.58
CA GLU A 57 -2.56 6.24 -5.20
C GLU A 57 -1.45 6.69 -4.27
N ILE A 58 -0.47 5.80 -4.08
CA ILE A 58 0.73 6.10 -3.29
C ILE A 58 1.98 5.56 -3.95
N LYS A 59 3.12 6.15 -3.60
CA LYS A 59 4.44 5.54 -3.77
C LYS A 59 4.99 5.15 -2.41
N THR A 60 5.32 3.87 -2.27
CA THR A 60 5.91 3.33 -1.05
C THR A 60 7.35 2.96 -1.32
N SER A 61 8.23 3.30 -0.38
CA SER A 61 9.61 2.88 -0.42
C SER A 61 10.11 2.38 0.92
N TRP A 62 10.95 1.34 0.88
CA TRP A 62 11.48 0.69 2.08
C TRP A 62 12.80 -0.02 1.79
N GLY A 63 13.50 -0.43 2.84
CA GLY A 63 14.79 -1.11 2.75
C GLY A 63 15.99 -0.16 2.72
N LYS A 64 17.19 -0.73 2.65
CA LYS A 64 18.45 0.01 2.71
C LYS A 64 18.67 0.83 1.42
N PRO A 65 19.40 1.96 1.45
CA PRO A 65 19.60 2.82 0.27
C PRO A 65 20.03 2.09 -1.02
N LYS A 66 20.95 1.12 -0.91
CA LYS A 66 21.44 0.34 -2.06
C LYS A 66 20.48 -0.75 -2.57
N LYS A 67 19.47 -1.11 -1.76
CA LYS A 67 18.45 -2.13 -2.06
C LYS A 67 17.05 -1.57 -1.77
N ARG A 68 16.87 -0.28 -2.05
CA ARG A 68 15.62 0.41 -1.74
C ARG A 68 14.57 -0.09 -2.71
N HIS A 69 13.51 -0.66 -2.18
CA HIS A 69 12.33 -0.97 -2.97
C HIS A 69 11.55 0.33 -3.17
N LEU A 70 11.09 0.56 -4.39
CA LEU A 70 10.21 1.66 -4.75
C LEU A 70 9.08 1.09 -5.59
N VAL A 71 7.87 1.26 -5.10
CA VAL A 71 6.69 0.70 -5.75
C VAL A 71 5.55 1.69 -5.68
N ARG A 72 4.77 1.78 -6.76
CA ARG A 72 3.56 2.59 -6.83
C ARG A 72 2.36 1.66 -6.71
N TYR A 73 1.43 2.01 -5.84
CA TYR A 73 0.19 1.28 -5.62
C TYR A 73 -0.98 2.15 -6.04
N ILE A 74 -1.93 1.54 -6.74
CA ILE A 74 -3.16 2.19 -7.17
C ILE A 74 -4.33 1.30 -6.77
N ILE A 75 -5.41 1.90 -6.28
CA ILE A 75 -6.69 1.24 -6.06
C ILE A 75 -7.75 2.03 -6.81
N LYS A 76 -8.54 1.31 -7.61
CA LYS A 76 -9.71 1.85 -8.30
C LYS A 76 -10.84 0.85 -8.24
N TYR A 77 -12.04 1.34 -7.99
CA TYR A 77 -13.24 0.53 -8.02
C TYR A 77 -13.76 0.43 -9.45
N VAL A 78 -13.96 -0.80 -9.91
CA VAL A 78 -14.60 -1.11 -11.19
C VAL A 78 -15.78 -2.02 -10.89
N ASN A 79 -16.98 -1.64 -11.31
CA ASN A 79 -18.21 -2.36 -11.00
C ASN A 79 -18.35 -2.67 -9.51
N ASN A 80 -18.15 -1.66 -8.65
CA ASN A 80 -18.22 -1.74 -7.19
C ASN A 80 -17.20 -2.70 -6.53
N ASN A 81 -16.16 -3.13 -7.25
CA ASN A 81 -15.10 -3.98 -6.70
C ASN A 81 -13.73 -3.29 -6.84
N PRO A 82 -12.92 -3.27 -5.77
CA PRO A 82 -11.58 -2.70 -5.83
C PRO A 82 -10.67 -3.59 -6.65
N ILE A 83 -9.97 -2.99 -7.60
CA ILE A 83 -8.84 -3.57 -8.29
C ILE A 83 -7.56 -2.95 -7.71
N TYR A 84 -6.57 -3.78 -7.45
CA TYR A 84 -5.32 -3.40 -6.81
C TYR A 84 -4.19 -3.53 -7.82
N TRP A 85 -3.54 -2.42 -8.14
CA TRP A 85 -2.38 -2.40 -9.03
C TRP A 85 -1.08 -2.18 -8.26
N VAL A 86 -0.04 -2.85 -8.75
CA VAL A 86 1.34 -2.74 -8.28
C VAL A 86 2.19 -2.39 -9.49
N CYS A 87 2.74 -1.18 -9.52
CA CYS A 87 3.62 -0.73 -10.60
C CYS A 87 5.05 -0.62 -10.07
N TYR A 88 6.00 -1.25 -10.76
CA TYR A 88 7.38 -1.41 -10.29
C TYR A 88 8.40 -1.42 -11.44
N GLY A 89 9.69 -1.45 -11.08
CA GLY A 89 10.80 -1.33 -12.02
C GLY A 89 11.10 0.13 -12.40
N ASN A 90 12.09 0.31 -13.29
CA ASN A 90 12.48 1.63 -13.74
C ASN A 90 11.28 2.33 -14.40
N ASN A 91 10.99 3.55 -13.95
CA ASN A 91 9.85 4.35 -14.42
C ASN A 91 8.50 3.61 -14.40
N TYR A 92 8.32 2.62 -13.50
CA TYR A 92 7.08 1.85 -13.36
C TYR A 92 6.67 1.07 -14.63
N GLN A 93 7.64 0.60 -15.41
CA GLN A 93 7.42 -0.13 -16.66
C GLN A 93 6.68 -1.47 -16.48
N TYR A 94 6.73 -2.07 -15.29
CA TYR A 94 6.04 -3.32 -15.00
C TYR A 94 4.80 -3.06 -14.15
N GLN A 95 3.72 -3.79 -14.45
CA GLN A 95 2.45 -3.66 -13.75
C GLN A 95 1.85 -5.04 -13.48
N ILE A 96 1.36 -5.22 -12.27
CA ILE A 96 0.59 -6.39 -11.83
C ILE A 96 -0.73 -5.87 -11.27
N LYS A 97 -1.83 -6.58 -11.56
CA LYS A 97 -3.12 -6.30 -10.94
C LYS A 97 -3.69 -7.52 -10.25
N SER A 98 -4.46 -7.28 -9.19
CA SER A 98 -5.32 -8.29 -8.56
C SER A 98 -6.73 -7.73 -8.41
N GLU A 99 -7.72 -8.55 -8.70
CA GLU A 99 -9.13 -8.28 -8.42
C GLU A 99 -9.59 -9.01 -7.14
N LYS A 100 -8.68 -9.78 -6.51
CA LYS A 100 -8.98 -10.61 -5.34
C LYS A 100 -8.75 -9.86 -4.02
N SER A 101 -7.58 -9.26 -3.87
CA SER A 101 -7.20 -8.47 -2.68
C SER A 101 -5.86 -7.76 -2.86
N TYR A 102 -5.59 -6.74 -2.04
CA TYR A 102 -4.28 -6.10 -1.95
C TYR A 102 -3.16 -7.10 -1.59
N SER A 103 -3.41 -8.04 -0.68
CA SER A 103 -2.45 -9.08 -0.28
C SER A 103 -2.10 -10.03 -1.43
N ASP A 104 -3.07 -10.34 -2.29
CA ASP A 104 -2.84 -11.14 -3.50
C ASP A 104 -1.98 -10.37 -4.51
N ALA A 105 -2.25 -9.06 -4.70
CA ALA A 105 -1.43 -8.19 -5.53
C ALA A 105 0.03 -8.13 -5.07
N VAL A 106 0.27 -7.99 -3.76
CA VAL A 106 1.62 -8.03 -3.15
C VAL A 106 2.28 -9.40 -3.34
N SER A 107 1.52 -10.47 -3.22
CA SER A 107 2.04 -11.83 -3.41
C SER A 107 2.45 -12.07 -4.86
N LEU A 108 1.67 -11.58 -5.83
CA LEU A 108 2.01 -11.63 -7.25
C LEU A 108 3.27 -10.81 -7.55
N TYR A 109 3.38 -9.61 -6.98
CA TYR A 109 4.58 -8.78 -7.08
C TYR A 109 5.82 -9.49 -6.51
N ALA A 110 5.73 -10.07 -5.31
CA ALA A 110 6.84 -10.79 -4.70
C ALA A 110 7.32 -11.94 -5.60
N LYS A 111 6.40 -12.74 -6.13
CA LYS A 111 6.71 -13.83 -7.08
C LYS A 111 7.33 -13.33 -8.40
N ALA A 112 6.95 -12.14 -8.85
CA ALA A 112 7.50 -11.55 -10.06
C ALA A 112 8.93 -11.03 -9.86
N LEU A 113 9.31 -10.67 -8.62
CA LEU A 113 10.69 -10.32 -8.28
C LEU A 113 11.56 -11.57 -8.10
N ASP A 114 11.01 -12.57 -7.41
CA ASP A 114 11.68 -13.83 -7.11
C ASP A 114 10.63 -14.95 -7.04
N PRO A 115 10.55 -15.84 -8.04
CA PRO A 115 9.58 -16.93 -8.07
C PRO A 115 9.70 -17.92 -6.91
N GLU A 116 10.89 -18.02 -6.28
CA GLU A 116 11.14 -18.93 -5.15
C GLU A 116 10.82 -18.29 -3.79
N ILE A 117 10.47 -17.01 -3.78
CA ILE A 117 10.24 -16.26 -2.55
C ILE A 117 9.06 -16.84 -1.76
N LYS A 118 9.35 -17.25 -0.51
CA LYS A 118 8.33 -17.74 0.43
C LYS A 118 7.83 -16.65 1.39
N THR A 119 8.46 -15.47 1.39
CA THR A 119 8.15 -14.42 2.37
C THR A 119 6.86 -13.71 2.03
N ARG A 120 5.96 -13.66 3.01
CA ARG A 120 4.78 -12.81 3.00
C ARG A 120 5.18 -11.40 3.44
N HIS A 121 5.43 -10.49 2.50
CA HIS A 121 5.35 -9.08 2.87
C HIS A 121 3.93 -8.78 3.31
N SER A 122 3.75 -8.17 4.48
CA SER A 122 2.43 -7.77 4.92
C SER A 122 1.99 -6.62 4.02
N GLY A 123 1.05 -6.92 3.11
CA GLY A 123 0.54 -5.93 2.16
C GLY A 123 -0.09 -4.71 2.82
N LEU A 124 -0.38 -4.78 4.13
CA LEU A 124 -0.84 -3.67 4.94
C LEU A 124 0.14 -2.49 4.87
N TYR A 125 1.40 -2.71 5.25
CA TYR A 125 2.44 -1.68 5.25
C TYR A 125 2.70 -1.17 3.84
N ILE A 126 2.76 -2.08 2.89
CA ILE A 126 3.06 -1.71 1.52
C ILE A 126 2.00 -0.74 0.95
N PHE A 127 0.73 -0.94 1.29
CA PHE A 127 -0.38 -0.07 0.90
C PHE A 127 -0.63 1.10 1.86
N GLY A 128 0.12 1.23 2.97
CA GLY A 128 -0.06 2.33 3.92
C GLY A 128 -1.39 2.32 4.67
N PHE A 129 -2.14 1.22 4.70
CA PHE A 129 -3.46 1.17 5.32
C PHE A 129 -3.43 1.33 6.84
N GLN A 130 -2.29 1.07 7.49
CA GLN A 130 -2.12 1.28 8.93
C GLN A 130 -1.79 2.72 9.33
N LEU A 131 -1.64 3.64 8.36
CA LEU A 131 -1.30 5.03 8.65
C LEU A 131 -2.48 5.73 9.33
N GLU A 132 -2.27 6.22 10.55
CA GLU A 132 -3.35 6.79 11.37
C GLU A 132 -3.87 8.08 10.76
N ILE A 133 -3.00 8.90 10.15
CA ILE A 133 -3.41 10.16 9.52
C ILE A 133 -4.37 10.00 8.34
N LEU A 134 -4.47 8.79 7.77
CA LEU A 134 -5.34 8.49 6.61
C LEU A 134 -6.62 7.72 7.01
N GLN A 135 -6.88 7.52 8.31
CA GLN A 135 -8.07 6.81 8.81
C GLN A 135 -9.17 7.74 9.34
#